data_AF-A0A9D8X5E0-F1
#
_entry.id   AF-A0A9D8X5E0-F1
#
_cell.length_a   1.000
_cell.length_b   1.000
_cell.length_c   1.000
_cell.angle_alpha   90.00
_cell.angle_beta   90.00
_cell.angle_gamma   90.00
#
_symmetry.space_group_name_H-M   'P 1'
#
loop_
_entity.id
_entity.type
_entity.pdbx_description
1 polymer ?
#
loop_
_entity_poly.entity_id
_entity_poly.type
_entity_poly.pdbx_seq_one_letter_code
_entity_poly.pdbx_strand_id
1 'polypeptide(L)'
;MAKDKKSFNTKLYAIIVFFLVGALLATITVSTYKSRYTGFSPEKTAVAFVQSIVDTGDGYNSYKNTIMSKNYKYGDYIREYYMYPVIYRECDYTPGDDRASLKGFNDESYMSDKTKNDNGVLSGKVIDTMYSYYEELIADLHGWDNYNEFFTRYFDELCKVRKTTFGDDYMTDEIMFTALEANVLTYGKSLTGTEDVFDSNTGLQTSVKSIGAYEKAFGENCKITYEAIDTKDIEDLDSYKTSMNSSALETYKISIDDIKAAKEITVEVNVNGESVAKQKVSVVLIKSTWYVDNTSLDTKLLYSIAD
;
A
#
# COMPACT_ATOMS: atom_id res chain seq x y z
N MET A 1 -75.62 -23.00 -7.35
CA MET A 1 -74.53 -22.47 -6.50
C MET A 1 -73.36 -22.13 -7.40
N ALA A 2 -73.13 -20.84 -7.68
CA ALA A 2 -71.97 -20.42 -8.47
C ALA A 2 -70.72 -20.53 -7.58
N LYS A 3 -69.67 -21.18 -8.08
CA LYS A 3 -68.36 -21.22 -7.41
C LYS A 3 -67.74 -19.82 -7.48
N ASP A 4 -67.51 -19.21 -6.32
CA ASP A 4 -66.69 -18.00 -6.22
C ASP A 4 -65.31 -18.28 -6.82
N LYS A 5 -65.00 -17.61 -7.95
CA LYS A 5 -63.65 -17.58 -8.49
C LYS A 5 -62.79 -16.80 -7.50
N LYS A 6 -61.88 -17.49 -6.79
CA LYS A 6 -60.81 -16.84 -6.02
C LYS A 6 -60.03 -15.92 -6.98
N SER A 7 -60.32 -14.62 -6.95
CA SER A 7 -59.58 -13.64 -7.74
C SER A 7 -58.20 -13.49 -7.10
N PHE A 8 -57.17 -13.94 -7.80
CA PHE A 8 -55.78 -13.78 -7.38
C PHE A 8 -55.48 -12.28 -7.27
N ASN A 9 -55.07 -11.79 -6.10
CA ASN A 9 -54.71 -10.39 -5.92
C ASN A 9 -53.33 -10.14 -6.53
N THR A 10 -53.31 -9.95 -7.85
CA THR A 10 -52.13 -9.69 -8.67
C THR A 10 -51.32 -8.49 -8.19
N LYS A 11 -51.96 -7.49 -7.56
CA LYS A 11 -51.25 -6.35 -6.96
C LYS A 11 -50.44 -6.76 -5.73
N LEU A 12 -50.99 -7.60 -4.85
CA LEU A 12 -50.27 -8.10 -3.68
C LEU A 12 -49.10 -9.01 -4.09
N TYR A 13 -49.32 -9.87 -5.08
CA TYR A 13 -48.26 -10.73 -5.63
C TYR A 13 -47.15 -9.91 -6.31
N ALA A 14 -47.50 -8.88 -7.09
CA ALA A 14 -46.51 -8.00 -7.72
C ALA A 14 -45.65 -7.26 -6.69
N ILE A 15 -46.22 -6.83 -5.56
CA ILE A 15 -45.47 -6.21 -4.45
C ILE A 15 -44.51 -7.22 -3.81
N ILE A 16 -44.98 -8.43 -3.50
CA ILE A 16 -44.14 -9.48 -2.90
C ILE A 16 -42.99 -9.86 -3.85
N VAL A 17 -43.27 -10.03 -5.14
CA VAL A 17 -42.25 -10.33 -6.15
C VAL A 17 -41.25 -9.18 -6.31
N PHE A 18 -41.70 -7.93 -6.27
CA PHE A 18 -40.81 -6.77 -6.33
C PHE A 18 -39.81 -6.74 -5.16
N PHE A 19 -40.27 -6.97 -3.92
CA PHE A 19 -39.37 -7.04 -2.77
C PHE A 19 -38.43 -8.26 -2.81
N LEU A 20 -38.91 -9.42 -3.27
CA LEU A 20 -38.07 -10.61 -3.42
C LEU A 20 -36.98 -10.40 -4.48
N VAL A 21 -37.31 -9.80 -5.62
CA VAL A 21 -36.34 -9.49 -6.69
C VAL A 21 -35.34 -8.43 -6.20
N GLY A 22 -35.81 -7.39 -5.48
CA GLY A 22 -34.93 -6.38 -4.88
C GLY A 22 -33.95 -6.97 -3.87
N ALA A 23 -34.41 -7.86 -2.99
CA ALA A 23 -33.55 -8.55 -2.02
C ALA A 23 -32.56 -9.49 -2.71
N LEU A 24 -32.98 -10.20 -3.76
CA LEU A 24 -32.11 -11.07 -4.55
C LEU A 24 -31.00 -10.26 -5.25
N LEU A 25 -31.36 -9.15 -5.91
CA LEU A 25 -30.40 -8.26 -6.56
C LEU A 25 -29.42 -7.67 -5.56
N ALA A 26 -29.89 -7.21 -4.40
CA ALA A 26 -29.01 -6.71 -3.34
C ALA A 26 -28.01 -7.79 -2.88
N THR A 27 -28.47 -9.03 -2.71
CA THR A 27 -27.59 -10.15 -2.32
C THR A 27 -26.55 -10.47 -3.40
N ILE A 28 -26.94 -10.49 -4.68
CA ILE A 28 -26.03 -10.74 -5.81
C ILE A 28 -25.01 -9.60 -5.95
N THR A 29 -25.44 -8.34 -5.84
CA THR A 29 -24.56 -7.17 -5.89
C THR A 29 -23.56 -7.19 -4.74
N VAL A 30 -24.01 -7.46 -3.50
CA VAL A 30 -23.12 -7.60 -2.34
C VAL A 30 -22.14 -8.76 -2.54
N SER A 31 -22.60 -9.92 -3.05
CA SER A 31 -21.73 -11.06 -3.34
C SER A 31 -20.67 -10.74 -4.40
N THR A 32 -21.07 -10.07 -5.48
CA THR A 32 -20.18 -9.64 -6.57
C THR A 32 -19.21 -8.55 -6.12
N TYR A 33 -19.65 -7.66 -5.22
CA TYR A 33 -18.81 -6.62 -4.65
C TYR A 33 -17.78 -7.21 -3.69
N LYS A 34 -18.20 -8.13 -2.80
CA LYS A 34 -17.32 -8.87 -1.89
C LYS A 34 -16.31 -9.73 -2.65
N SER A 35 -16.69 -10.30 -3.79
CA SER A 35 -15.76 -11.09 -4.61
C SER A 35 -14.77 -10.24 -5.40
N ARG A 36 -15.02 -8.94 -5.61
CA ARG A 36 -14.11 -8.05 -6.34
C ARG A 36 -13.23 -7.18 -5.44
N TYR A 37 -13.68 -6.89 -4.23
CA TYR A 37 -12.96 -5.99 -3.34
C TYR A 37 -12.13 -6.78 -2.33
N THR A 38 -10.81 -6.59 -2.40
CA THR A 38 -9.78 -7.29 -1.63
C THR A 38 -10.12 -7.39 -0.14
N GLY A 39 -10.52 -6.27 0.48
CA GLY A 39 -10.78 -6.20 1.92
C GLY A 39 -11.98 -6.99 2.44
N PHE A 40 -12.81 -7.63 1.60
CA PHE A 40 -13.89 -8.50 2.10
C PHE A 40 -13.52 -9.99 2.16
N SER A 41 -12.34 -10.37 1.67
CA SER A 41 -11.79 -11.72 1.80
C SER A 41 -10.44 -11.67 2.51
N PRO A 42 -10.25 -12.44 3.59
CA PRO A 42 -8.98 -12.49 4.29
C PRO A 42 -7.86 -13.01 3.38
N GLU A 43 -8.15 -14.02 2.55
CA GLU A 43 -7.21 -14.60 1.58
C GLU A 43 -6.79 -13.58 0.52
N LYS A 44 -7.75 -12.85 -0.07
CA LYS A 44 -7.43 -11.81 -1.04
C LYS A 44 -6.63 -10.68 -0.43
N THR A 45 -6.93 -10.31 0.81
CA THR A 45 -6.17 -9.29 1.56
C THR A 45 -4.72 -9.72 1.76
N ALA A 46 -4.49 -10.95 2.22
CA ALA A 46 -3.15 -11.50 2.38
C ALA A 46 -2.40 -11.61 1.03
N VAL A 47 -3.06 -12.12 -0.01
CA VAL A 47 -2.48 -12.23 -1.36
C VAL A 47 -2.12 -10.87 -1.93
N ALA A 48 -3.00 -9.87 -1.85
CA ALA A 48 -2.72 -8.53 -2.36
C ALA A 48 -1.55 -7.85 -1.61
N PHE A 49 -1.43 -8.10 -0.31
CA PHE A 49 -0.30 -7.62 0.48
C PHE A 49 1.03 -8.23 0.00
N VAL A 50 1.10 -9.56 -0.10
CA VAL A 50 2.30 -10.27 -0.56
C VAL A 50 2.63 -9.94 -2.02
N GLN A 51 1.61 -9.89 -2.87
CA GLN A 51 1.76 -9.54 -4.28
C GLN A 51 2.41 -8.17 -4.48
N SER A 52 1.96 -7.13 -3.75
CA SER A 52 2.54 -5.79 -3.86
C SER A 52 4.04 -5.76 -3.48
N ILE A 53 4.45 -6.60 -2.54
CA ILE A 53 5.85 -6.71 -2.13
C ILE A 53 6.66 -7.42 -3.21
N VAL A 54 6.18 -8.56 -3.72
CA VAL A 54 6.93 -9.36 -4.70
C VAL A 54 6.92 -8.71 -6.08
N ASP A 55 5.76 -8.31 -6.62
CA ASP A 55 5.68 -7.76 -7.98
C ASP A 55 6.45 -6.43 -8.12
N THR A 56 6.48 -5.60 -7.07
CA THR A 56 6.98 -4.23 -7.20
C THR A 56 8.00 -3.83 -6.15
N GLY A 57 8.40 -4.74 -5.25
CA GLY A 57 9.23 -4.37 -4.09
C GLY A 57 8.54 -3.36 -3.18
N ASP A 58 7.23 -3.17 -3.38
CA ASP A 58 6.50 -2.00 -2.97
C ASP A 58 5.78 -2.30 -1.66
N GLY A 59 6.60 -2.29 -0.60
CA GLY A 59 6.08 -2.34 0.75
C GLY A 59 5.29 -1.08 1.12
N TYR A 60 5.56 0.06 0.47
CA TYR A 60 4.76 1.26 0.66
C TYR A 60 3.29 1.02 0.28
N ASN A 61 3.01 0.53 -0.93
CA ASN A 61 1.64 0.28 -1.37
C ASN A 61 1.03 -0.98 -0.76
N SER A 62 1.83 -1.97 -0.35
CA SER A 62 1.30 -3.13 0.36
C SER A 62 0.63 -2.73 1.68
N TYR A 63 1.17 -1.71 2.36
CA TYR A 63 0.65 -1.19 3.62
C TYR A 63 -0.75 -0.56 3.52
N LYS A 64 -1.24 -0.26 2.30
CA LYS A 64 -2.65 0.10 2.05
C LYS A 64 -3.62 -0.99 2.50
N ASN A 65 -3.17 -2.25 2.55
CA ASN A 65 -3.97 -3.40 2.97
C ASN A 65 -3.82 -3.71 4.48
N THR A 66 -3.08 -2.90 5.24
CA THR A 66 -2.79 -3.17 6.67
C THR A 66 -3.70 -2.40 7.61
N ILE A 67 -3.69 -2.75 8.90
CA ILE A 67 -4.50 -2.10 9.94
C ILE A 67 -4.21 -0.59 10.06
N MET A 68 -3.01 -0.14 9.69
CA MET A 68 -2.63 1.27 9.66
C MET A 68 -3.55 2.09 8.74
N SER A 69 -4.03 1.50 7.65
CA SER A 69 -4.87 2.16 6.64
C SER A 69 -6.36 2.21 7.01
N LYS A 70 -6.75 1.72 8.20
CA LYS A 70 -8.17 1.65 8.60
C LYS A 70 -8.76 3.02 8.91
N ASN A 71 -8.07 3.85 9.70
CA ASN A 71 -8.58 5.17 10.12
C ASN A 71 -8.02 6.33 9.29
N TYR A 72 -6.92 6.08 8.58
CA TYR A 72 -6.22 7.08 7.79
C TYR A 72 -6.20 6.66 6.33
N LYS A 73 -6.31 7.62 5.41
CA LYS A 73 -5.71 7.38 4.08
C LYS A 73 -4.22 7.19 4.35
N TYR A 74 -3.64 6.08 3.90
CA TYR A 74 -2.26 5.73 4.21
C TYR A 74 -1.27 6.89 3.95
N GLY A 75 -1.42 7.61 2.83
CA GLY A 75 -0.61 8.80 2.57
C GLY A 75 -0.76 9.94 3.59
N ASP A 76 -1.95 10.13 4.17
CA ASP A 76 -2.16 11.15 5.22
C ASP A 76 -1.47 10.76 6.52
N TYR A 77 -1.43 9.46 6.85
CA TYR A 77 -0.62 8.96 7.97
C TYR A 77 0.87 9.26 7.74
N ILE A 78 1.39 8.99 6.54
CA ILE A 78 2.79 9.28 6.23
C ILE A 78 3.11 10.77 6.34
N ARG A 79 2.19 11.62 5.87
CA ARG A 79 2.32 13.07 6.02
C ARG A 79 2.40 13.48 7.49
N GLU A 80 1.43 13.06 8.28
CA GLU A 80 1.28 13.44 9.69
C GLU A 80 2.47 12.98 10.53
N TYR A 81 3.00 11.78 10.28
CA TYR A 81 4.02 11.19 11.15
C TYR A 81 5.47 11.34 10.65
N TYR A 82 5.71 11.58 9.36
CA TYR A 82 7.09 11.62 8.82
C TYR A 82 7.40 12.84 7.95
N MET A 83 6.42 13.44 7.28
CA MET A 83 6.69 14.61 6.41
C MET A 83 6.50 15.93 7.13
N TYR A 84 5.38 16.11 7.84
CA TYR A 84 5.10 17.33 8.59
C TYR A 84 6.09 17.59 9.72
N PRO A 85 6.60 16.58 10.45
CA PRO A 85 7.71 16.80 11.37
C PRO A 85 8.97 17.35 10.70
N VAL A 86 9.23 17.00 9.44
CA VAL A 86 10.36 17.55 8.66
C VAL A 86 10.06 18.98 8.23
N ILE A 87 8.88 19.22 7.63
CA ILE A 87 8.49 20.52 7.07
C ILE A 87 8.35 21.58 8.17
N TYR A 88 7.76 21.22 9.30
CA TYR A 88 7.46 22.13 10.41
C TYR A 88 8.39 21.91 11.61
N ARG A 89 9.61 21.41 11.39
CA ARG A 89 10.55 21.10 12.49
C ARG A 89 10.91 22.31 13.35
N GLU A 90 10.78 23.52 12.81
CA GLU A 90 11.05 24.79 13.50
C GLU A 90 9.81 25.34 14.25
N CYS A 91 8.68 24.63 14.17
CA CYS A 91 7.40 25.01 14.78
C CYS A 91 6.93 24.04 15.87
N ASP A 92 7.81 23.15 16.36
CA ASP A 92 7.50 22.11 17.36
C ASP A 92 6.24 21.28 17.00
N TYR A 93 6.04 20.99 15.71
CA TYR A 93 4.89 20.24 15.23
C TYR A 93 4.82 18.83 15.85
N THR A 94 3.62 18.46 16.28
CA THR A 94 3.28 17.11 16.70
C THR A 94 2.18 16.50 15.82
N PRO A 95 2.20 15.18 15.57
CA PRO A 95 1.14 14.49 14.81
C PRO A 95 -0.26 14.84 15.31
N GLY A 96 -1.08 15.39 14.42
CA GLY A 96 -2.45 15.81 14.71
C GLY A 96 -2.64 17.31 14.95
N ASP A 97 -1.57 18.09 15.02
CA ASP A 97 -1.68 19.56 15.17
C ASP A 97 -2.35 20.23 13.97
N ASP A 98 -3.06 21.33 14.24
CA ASP A 98 -3.56 22.21 13.19
C ASP A 98 -2.40 22.94 12.52
N ARG A 99 -2.32 22.80 11.20
CA ARG A 99 -1.24 23.33 10.38
C ARG A 99 -1.59 24.66 9.72
N ALA A 100 -2.84 25.13 9.84
CA ALA A 100 -3.33 26.31 9.13
C ALA A 100 -2.51 27.58 9.43
N SER A 101 -1.93 27.69 10.63
CA SER A 101 -1.08 28.82 11.04
C SER A 101 0.41 28.53 11.02
N LEU A 102 0.83 27.30 10.70
CA LEU A 102 2.24 26.93 10.73
C LEU A 102 2.94 27.39 9.47
N LYS A 103 4.13 27.95 9.64
CA LYS A 103 5.03 28.33 8.55
C LYS A 103 6.31 27.54 8.69
N GLY A 104 6.45 26.50 7.89
CA GLY A 104 7.63 25.66 7.85
C GLY A 104 8.46 25.89 6.60
N PHE A 105 9.29 24.91 6.27
CA PHE A 105 10.08 24.87 5.05
C PHE A 105 9.26 24.86 3.76
N ASN A 106 7.94 24.74 3.84
CA ASN A 106 7.02 24.89 2.73
C ASN A 106 6.69 26.36 2.38
N ASP A 107 7.20 27.34 3.13
CA ASP A 107 7.05 28.76 2.81
C ASP A 107 8.02 29.17 1.69
N GLU A 108 7.55 30.03 0.77
CA GLU A 108 8.35 30.54 -0.35
C GLU A 108 9.63 31.28 0.10
N SER A 109 9.68 31.77 1.35
CA SER A 109 10.89 32.38 1.91
C SER A 109 12.09 31.43 1.95
N TYR A 110 11.85 30.12 1.97
CA TYR A 110 12.90 29.11 1.94
C TYR A 110 13.32 28.72 0.51
N MET A 111 12.68 29.24 -0.55
CA MET A 111 13.04 28.91 -1.93
C MET A 111 14.24 29.72 -2.43
N SER A 112 15.24 29.04 -3.00
CA SER A 112 16.25 29.68 -3.84
C SER A 112 15.70 30.09 -5.21
N ASP A 113 16.49 30.88 -5.94
CA ASP A 113 16.25 31.15 -7.35
C ASP A 113 16.22 29.87 -8.20
N LYS A 114 16.99 28.83 -7.83
CA LYS A 114 16.95 27.55 -8.55
C LYS A 114 15.61 26.87 -8.37
N THR A 115 15.06 26.84 -7.16
CA THR A 115 13.74 26.24 -6.91
C THR A 115 12.63 26.96 -7.67
N LYS A 116 12.65 28.29 -7.69
CA LYS A 116 11.63 29.10 -8.39
C LYS A 116 11.64 28.91 -9.91
N ASN A 117 12.78 28.51 -10.47
CA ASN A 117 12.97 28.41 -11.92
C ASN A 117 13.24 26.97 -12.41
N ASP A 118 13.12 25.96 -11.54
CA ASP A 118 13.33 24.57 -11.96
C ASP A 118 12.20 24.11 -12.87
N ASN A 119 12.56 23.49 -13.99
CA ASN A 119 11.64 22.90 -14.95
C ASN A 119 11.52 21.38 -14.79
N GLY A 120 11.94 20.85 -13.64
CA GLY A 120 11.97 19.43 -13.30
C GLY A 120 13.34 18.77 -13.50
N VAL A 121 14.33 19.44 -14.10
CA VAL A 121 15.66 18.87 -14.30
C VAL A 121 16.39 18.66 -12.98
N LEU A 122 16.38 19.66 -12.08
CA LEU A 122 17.03 19.52 -10.78
C LEU A 122 16.25 18.60 -9.86
N SER A 123 14.92 18.64 -9.93
CA SER A 123 14.05 17.70 -9.21
C SER A 123 14.33 16.25 -9.65
N GLY A 124 14.45 15.99 -10.95
CA GLY A 124 14.84 14.68 -11.49
C GLY A 124 16.21 14.23 -10.98
N LYS A 125 17.20 15.14 -10.95
CA LYS A 125 18.53 14.83 -10.39
C LYS A 125 18.48 14.43 -8.91
N VAL A 126 17.62 15.05 -8.10
CA VAL A 126 17.43 14.66 -6.69
C VAL A 126 16.89 13.23 -6.63
N ILE A 127 15.86 12.91 -7.42
CA ILE A 127 15.25 11.57 -7.48
C ILE A 127 16.28 10.51 -7.88
N ASP A 128 17.05 10.78 -8.93
CA ASP A 128 18.09 9.88 -9.43
C ASP A 128 19.18 9.65 -8.37
N THR A 129 19.59 10.71 -7.67
CA THR A 129 20.61 10.62 -6.61
C THR A 129 20.08 9.83 -5.40
N MET A 130 18.80 9.99 -5.07
CA MET A 130 18.16 9.27 -3.96
C MET A 130 17.98 7.77 -4.24
N TYR A 131 18.00 7.33 -5.51
CA TYR A 131 17.70 5.94 -5.84
C TYR A 131 18.70 4.95 -5.24
N SER A 132 20.01 5.23 -5.32
CA SER A 132 21.01 4.34 -4.70
C SER A 132 20.86 4.25 -3.18
N TYR A 133 20.46 5.35 -2.52
CA TYR A 133 20.18 5.33 -1.09
C TYR A 133 18.89 4.56 -0.76
N TYR A 134 17.87 4.66 -1.62
CA TYR A 134 16.66 3.84 -1.50
C TYR A 134 17.00 2.34 -1.55
N GLU A 135 17.83 1.91 -2.51
CA GLU A 135 18.28 0.51 -2.61
C GLU A 135 19.06 0.07 -1.36
N GLU A 136 19.94 0.92 -0.84
CA GLU A 136 20.66 0.68 0.42
C GLU A 136 19.69 0.49 1.59
N LEU A 137 18.67 1.35 1.72
CA LEU A 137 17.66 1.21 2.77
C LEU A 137 16.86 -0.08 2.66
N ILE A 138 16.44 -0.48 1.46
CA ILE A 138 15.74 -1.74 1.27
C ILE A 138 16.62 -2.93 1.65
N ALA A 139 17.90 -2.90 1.27
CA ALA A 139 18.85 -3.96 1.61
C ALA A 139 19.14 -4.05 3.12
N ASP A 140 19.40 -2.90 3.76
CA ASP A 140 19.77 -2.78 5.18
C ASP A 140 18.58 -3.11 6.11
N LEU A 141 17.39 -2.60 5.78
CA LEU A 141 16.16 -2.83 6.56
C LEU A 141 15.41 -4.10 6.15
N HIS A 142 15.91 -4.82 5.14
CA HIS A 142 15.28 -6.02 4.59
C HIS A 142 13.83 -5.79 4.14
N GLY A 143 13.60 -4.64 3.49
CA GLY A 143 12.28 -4.21 3.02
C GLY A 143 11.65 -3.15 3.90
N TRP A 144 10.33 -3.25 4.09
CA TRP A 144 9.49 -2.19 4.66
C TRP A 144 8.93 -2.49 6.04
N ASP A 145 9.29 -3.62 6.66
CA ASP A 145 8.75 -3.99 7.98
C ASP A 145 9.09 -2.95 9.06
N ASN A 146 10.30 -2.38 9.00
CA ASN A 146 10.70 -1.25 9.82
C ASN A 146 10.44 0.08 9.10
N TYR A 147 9.19 0.31 8.71
CA TYR A 147 8.78 1.52 7.99
C TYR A 147 9.10 2.82 8.75
N ASN A 148 9.07 2.81 10.08
CA ASN A 148 9.45 3.96 10.92
C ASN A 148 10.87 4.42 10.61
N GLU A 149 11.82 3.48 10.65
CA GLU A 149 13.22 3.78 10.37
C GLU A 149 13.43 4.10 8.89
N PHE A 150 12.75 3.39 7.98
CA PHE A 150 12.79 3.67 6.55
C PHE A 150 12.42 5.12 6.25
N PHE A 151 11.24 5.58 6.67
CA PHE A 151 10.77 6.94 6.39
C PHE A 151 11.66 7.99 7.04
N THR A 152 12.10 7.75 8.28
CA THR A 152 12.97 8.68 9.00
C THR A 152 14.29 8.88 8.27
N ARG A 153 14.96 7.80 7.88
CA ARG A 153 16.25 7.85 7.16
C ARG A 153 16.09 8.39 5.75
N TYR A 154 15.08 7.93 5.01
CA TYR A 154 14.84 8.36 3.64
C TYR A 154 14.58 9.86 3.55
N PHE A 155 13.72 10.41 4.41
CA PHE A 155 13.40 11.85 4.35
C PHE A 155 14.51 12.74 4.90
N ASP A 156 15.30 12.29 5.87
CA ASP A 156 16.50 13.00 6.31
C ASP A 156 17.52 13.11 5.16
N GLU A 157 17.76 12.01 4.44
CA GLU A 157 18.68 12.02 3.30
C GLU A 157 18.15 12.84 2.13
N LEU A 158 16.84 12.77 1.85
CA LEU A 158 16.19 13.61 0.84
C LEU A 158 16.42 15.10 1.12
N CYS A 159 16.33 15.53 2.38
CA CYS A 159 16.61 16.92 2.76
C CYS A 159 18.06 17.31 2.42
N LYS A 160 19.04 16.46 2.71
CA LYS A 160 20.46 16.73 2.43
C LYS A 160 20.75 16.79 0.93
N VAL A 161 20.23 15.83 0.16
CA VAL A 161 20.42 15.76 -1.30
C VAL A 161 19.77 16.97 -1.98
N ARG A 162 18.54 17.31 -1.57
CA ARG A 162 17.83 18.48 -2.09
C ARG A 162 18.58 19.77 -1.76
N LYS A 163 19.00 19.97 -0.51
CA LYS A 163 19.78 21.14 -0.09
C LYS A 163 21.08 21.27 -0.88
N THR A 164 21.77 20.17 -1.14
CA THR A 164 22.98 20.17 -1.97
C THR A 164 22.71 20.57 -3.42
N THR A 165 21.57 20.16 -3.97
CA THR A 165 21.21 20.40 -5.37
C THR A 165 20.67 21.83 -5.60
N PHE A 166 19.73 22.26 -4.76
CA PHE A 166 19.03 23.54 -4.88
C PHE A 166 19.71 24.67 -4.10
N GLY A 167 20.47 24.35 -3.04
CA GLY A 167 21.13 25.36 -2.20
C GLY A 167 20.17 26.02 -1.20
N ASP A 168 19.03 25.40 -0.90
CA ASP A 168 18.04 25.92 0.03
C ASP A 168 17.36 24.82 0.85
N ASP A 169 16.57 25.24 1.83
CA ASP A 169 15.89 24.36 2.78
C ASP A 169 14.41 24.12 2.41
N TYR A 170 13.93 24.61 1.25
CA TYR A 170 12.52 24.48 0.87
C TYR A 170 12.08 23.01 0.79
N MET A 171 10.93 22.67 1.37
CA MET A 171 10.39 21.31 1.35
C MET A 171 8.87 21.31 1.47
N THR A 172 8.22 20.52 0.62
CA THR A 172 6.76 20.25 0.68
C THR A 172 6.52 18.75 0.70
N ASP A 173 5.35 18.34 1.16
CA ASP A 173 4.95 16.93 1.12
C ASP A 173 4.83 16.40 -0.31
N GLU A 174 4.48 17.27 -1.28
CA GLU A 174 4.51 16.95 -2.70
C GLU A 174 5.92 16.60 -3.20
N ILE A 175 6.95 17.36 -2.83
CA ILE A 175 8.35 17.04 -3.17
C ILE A 175 8.74 15.70 -2.55
N MET A 176 8.41 15.50 -1.28
CA MET A 176 8.75 14.28 -0.54
C MET A 176 8.08 13.04 -1.12
N PHE A 177 6.79 13.10 -1.44
CA PHE A 177 6.10 11.99 -2.10
C PHE A 177 6.58 11.76 -3.51
N THR A 178 6.79 12.81 -4.31
CA THR A 178 7.23 12.65 -5.70
C THR A 178 8.55 11.90 -5.76
N ALA A 179 9.50 12.23 -4.88
CA ALA A 179 10.76 11.50 -4.79
C ALA A 179 10.56 10.05 -4.35
N LEU A 180 9.80 9.84 -3.27
CA LEU A 180 9.55 8.50 -2.74
C LEU A 180 8.87 7.59 -3.78
N GLU A 181 7.76 8.04 -4.34
CA GLU A 181 6.97 7.27 -5.32
C GLU A 181 7.78 6.98 -6.59
N ALA A 182 8.66 7.91 -7.01
CA ALA A 182 9.55 7.68 -8.13
C ALA A 182 10.62 6.62 -7.81
N ASN A 183 11.23 6.64 -6.61
CA ASN A 183 12.19 5.61 -6.22
C ASN A 183 11.54 4.24 -6.02
N VAL A 184 10.36 4.18 -5.41
CA VAL A 184 9.54 2.95 -5.30
C VAL A 184 9.23 2.38 -6.69
N LEU A 185 8.79 3.23 -7.63
CA LEU A 185 8.49 2.81 -9.00
C LEU A 185 9.73 2.30 -9.74
N THR A 186 10.87 3.00 -9.60
CA THR A 186 12.14 2.60 -10.22
C THR A 186 12.62 1.27 -9.66
N TYR A 187 12.49 1.05 -8.35
CA TYR A 187 12.82 -0.23 -7.73
C TYR A 187 11.89 -1.36 -8.22
N GLY A 188 10.58 -1.14 -8.30
CA GLY A 188 9.67 -2.15 -8.86
C GLY A 188 10.03 -2.54 -10.28
N LYS A 189 10.40 -1.57 -11.12
CA LYS A 189 10.89 -1.83 -12.48
C LYS A 189 12.22 -2.58 -12.50
N SER A 190 13.10 -2.38 -11.52
CA SER A 190 14.36 -3.12 -11.44
C SER A 190 14.12 -4.61 -11.12
N LEU A 191 13.03 -4.93 -10.42
CA LEU A 191 12.61 -6.30 -10.13
C LEU A 191 11.95 -6.99 -11.32
N THR A 192 10.97 -6.36 -11.97
CA THR A 192 10.17 -6.99 -13.06
C THR A 192 10.71 -6.77 -14.45
N GLY A 193 11.57 -5.78 -14.64
CA GLY A 193 11.92 -5.28 -15.96
C GLY A 193 10.88 -4.30 -16.50
N THR A 194 11.14 -3.80 -17.70
CA THR A 194 10.28 -2.84 -18.41
C THR A 194 10.07 -3.31 -19.84
N GLU A 195 8.95 -2.96 -20.45
CA GLU A 195 8.71 -3.16 -21.88
C GLU A 195 9.27 -2.02 -22.73
N ASP A 196 9.42 -2.26 -24.04
CA ASP A 196 9.71 -1.20 -25.00
C ASP A 196 8.57 -0.16 -25.00
N VAL A 197 8.94 1.13 -24.94
CA VAL A 197 7.98 2.23 -25.03
C VAL A 197 8.19 2.96 -26.36
N PHE A 198 7.10 3.22 -27.07
CA PHE A 198 7.08 3.96 -28.31
C PHE A 198 6.20 5.19 -28.16
N ASP A 199 6.66 6.33 -28.67
CA ASP A 199 5.84 7.54 -28.75
C ASP A 199 4.66 7.27 -29.69
N SER A 200 3.43 7.47 -29.19
CA SER A 200 2.22 7.11 -29.92
C SER A 200 1.98 7.94 -31.18
N ASN A 201 2.62 9.10 -31.31
CA ASN A 201 2.42 10.02 -32.42
C ASN A 201 3.46 9.81 -33.53
N THR A 202 4.69 9.51 -33.14
CA THR A 202 5.85 9.40 -34.04
C THR A 202 6.26 7.95 -34.32
N GLY A 203 5.83 7.01 -33.48
CA GLY A 203 6.24 5.60 -33.53
C GLY A 203 7.71 5.37 -33.18
N LEU A 204 8.42 6.41 -32.71
CA LEU A 204 9.82 6.30 -32.31
C LEU A 204 9.92 5.66 -30.92
N GLN A 205 10.88 4.75 -30.77
CA GLN A 205 11.17 4.15 -29.47
C GLN A 205 11.73 5.20 -28.51
N THR A 206 11.10 5.34 -27.36
CA THR A 206 11.47 6.28 -26.29
C THR A 206 12.10 5.57 -25.09
N SER A 207 11.92 4.25 -24.97
CA SER A 207 12.56 3.43 -23.95
C SER A 207 12.79 2.01 -24.47
N VAL A 208 13.93 1.42 -24.13
CA VAL A 208 14.30 0.05 -24.48
C VAL A 208 13.92 -0.88 -23.33
N LYS A 209 13.39 -2.07 -23.66
CA LYS A 209 13.12 -3.16 -22.73
C LYS A 209 14.32 -3.36 -21.80
N SER A 210 14.03 -3.52 -20.52
CA SER A 210 15.03 -3.91 -19.52
C SER A 210 14.66 -5.24 -18.90
N ILE A 211 15.67 -6.03 -18.53
CA ILE A 211 15.51 -7.32 -17.87
C ILE A 211 15.56 -7.11 -16.36
N GLY A 212 14.49 -7.49 -15.68
CA GLY A 212 14.35 -7.40 -14.23
C GLY A 212 15.14 -8.45 -13.46
N ALA A 213 15.24 -8.29 -12.14
CA ALA A 213 15.84 -9.29 -11.25
C ALA A 213 15.14 -10.65 -11.34
N TYR A 214 13.81 -10.70 -11.41
CA TYR A 214 13.08 -11.97 -11.56
C TYR A 214 13.37 -12.67 -12.89
N GLU A 215 13.41 -11.93 -14.00
CA GLU A 215 13.74 -12.52 -15.30
C GLU A 215 15.20 -13.01 -15.34
N LYS A 216 16.13 -12.35 -14.63
CA LYS A 216 17.51 -12.83 -14.49
C LYS A 216 17.60 -14.11 -13.67
N ALA A 217 16.85 -14.19 -12.57
CA ALA A 217 16.88 -15.32 -11.65
C ALA A 217 16.15 -16.56 -12.21
N PHE A 218 15.01 -16.36 -12.88
CA PHE A 218 14.08 -17.43 -13.26
C PHE A 218 13.87 -17.59 -14.78
N GLY A 219 14.55 -16.76 -15.59
CA GLY A 219 14.43 -16.73 -17.05
C GLY A 219 13.42 -15.71 -17.58
N GLU A 220 13.60 -15.31 -18.84
CA GLU A 220 12.71 -14.35 -19.51
C GLU A 220 11.24 -14.80 -19.50
N ASN A 221 10.32 -13.84 -19.35
CA ASN A 221 8.88 -14.10 -19.27
C ASN A 221 8.46 -15.00 -18.09
N CYS A 222 9.25 -15.02 -17.00
CA CYS A 222 8.87 -15.73 -15.79
C CYS A 222 7.49 -15.27 -15.30
N LYS A 223 6.61 -16.23 -14.98
CA LYS A 223 5.27 -15.93 -14.49
C LYS A 223 5.22 -16.12 -12.98
N ILE A 224 5.03 -15.02 -12.26
CA ILE A 224 4.80 -15.04 -10.82
C ILE A 224 3.30 -15.19 -10.55
N THR A 225 2.94 -16.10 -9.64
CA THR A 225 1.56 -16.31 -9.19
C THR A 225 1.51 -16.47 -7.68
N TYR A 226 0.35 -16.17 -7.11
CA TYR A 226 0.14 -16.12 -5.67
C TYR A 226 -1.08 -16.96 -5.30
N GLU A 227 -0.95 -17.79 -4.27
CA GLU A 227 -2.05 -18.61 -3.78
C GLU A 227 -2.09 -18.63 -2.26
N ALA A 228 -3.28 -18.43 -1.68
CA ALA A 228 -3.49 -18.69 -0.27
C ALA A 228 -3.68 -20.21 -0.07
N ILE A 229 -2.68 -20.89 0.47
CA ILE A 229 -2.62 -22.35 0.54
C ILE A 229 -3.01 -22.92 1.91
N ASP A 230 -3.01 -22.10 2.96
CA ASP A 230 -3.42 -22.46 4.31
C ASP A 230 -4.12 -21.27 4.95
N THR A 231 -5.28 -21.49 5.56
CA THR A 231 -6.07 -20.44 6.22
C THR A 231 -6.65 -21.02 7.49
N LYS A 232 -6.24 -20.44 8.62
CA LYS A 232 -6.64 -20.88 9.96
C LYS A 232 -7.30 -19.74 10.71
N ASP A 233 -8.43 -20.03 11.34
CA ASP A 233 -9.00 -19.12 12.32
C ASP A 233 -8.10 -19.07 13.56
N ILE A 234 -7.90 -17.86 14.09
CA ILE A 234 -7.26 -17.68 15.39
C ILE A 234 -8.36 -17.86 16.45
N GLU A 235 -8.41 -19.05 17.04
CA GLU A 235 -9.46 -19.45 17.98
C GLU A 235 -9.43 -18.63 19.27
N ASP A 236 -8.23 -18.41 19.83
CA ASP A 236 -8.02 -17.56 21.01
C ASP A 236 -7.76 -16.12 20.59
N LEU A 237 -8.85 -15.44 20.22
CA LEU A 237 -8.81 -14.05 19.76
C LEU A 237 -8.32 -13.09 20.85
N ASP A 238 -8.63 -13.36 22.12
CA ASP A 238 -8.27 -12.48 23.24
C ASP A 238 -6.76 -12.53 23.53
N SER A 239 -6.16 -13.72 23.49
CA SER A 239 -4.71 -13.88 23.58
C SER A 239 -4.01 -13.23 22.39
N TYR A 240 -4.50 -13.43 21.17
CA TYR A 240 -3.94 -12.81 19.98
C TYR A 240 -3.97 -11.28 20.05
N LYS A 241 -5.12 -10.71 20.39
CA LYS A 241 -5.29 -9.28 20.66
C LYS A 241 -4.24 -8.77 21.65
N THR A 242 -4.06 -9.46 22.78
CA THR A 242 -3.11 -9.07 23.83
C THR A 242 -1.66 -9.10 23.34
N SER A 243 -1.33 -9.94 22.36
CA SER A 243 0.00 -10.01 21.76
C SER A 243 0.32 -8.88 20.76
N MET A 244 -0.70 -8.18 20.26
CA MET A 244 -0.51 -7.08 19.30
C MET A 244 0.24 -5.90 19.94
N ASN A 245 1.02 -5.18 19.14
CA ASN A 245 1.76 -4.01 19.61
C ASN A 245 0.79 -2.87 19.98
N SER A 246 0.57 -2.66 21.28
CA SER A 246 -0.39 -1.67 21.80
C SER A 246 -0.04 -0.23 21.39
N SER A 247 1.24 0.13 21.37
CA SER A 247 1.69 1.46 20.94
C SER A 247 1.40 1.70 19.46
N ALA A 248 1.59 0.69 18.61
CA ALA A 248 1.24 0.79 17.19
C ALA A 248 -0.28 0.94 17.00
N LEU A 249 -1.08 0.18 17.74
CA LEU A 249 -2.55 0.29 17.70
C LEU A 249 -3.04 1.67 18.12
N GLU A 250 -2.46 2.26 19.17
CA GLU A 250 -2.77 3.61 19.62
C GLU A 250 -2.46 4.64 18.54
N THR A 251 -1.27 4.59 17.95
CA THR A 251 -0.86 5.43 16.81
C THR A 251 -1.84 5.32 15.63
N TYR A 252 -2.28 4.10 15.30
CA TYR A 252 -3.25 3.87 14.23
C TYR A 252 -4.70 4.20 14.63
N LYS A 253 -4.94 4.60 15.89
CA LYS A 253 -6.25 4.87 16.49
C LYS A 253 -7.19 3.66 16.43
N ILE A 254 -6.63 2.46 16.59
CA ILE A 254 -7.35 1.19 16.55
C ILE A 254 -7.68 0.76 17.98
N SER A 255 -8.97 0.63 18.26
CA SER A 255 -9.41 -0.06 19.47
C SER A 255 -9.28 -1.56 19.27
N ILE A 256 -8.71 -2.27 20.24
CA ILE A 256 -8.60 -3.72 20.25
C ILE A 256 -9.98 -4.41 20.25
N ASP A 257 -11.00 -3.73 20.77
CA ASP A 257 -12.39 -4.20 20.80
C ASP A 257 -13.05 -4.14 19.41
N ASP A 258 -12.51 -3.33 18.49
CA ASP A 258 -13.01 -3.24 17.12
C ASP A 258 -12.67 -4.48 16.29
N ILE A 259 -11.69 -5.29 16.74
CA ILE A 259 -11.24 -6.52 16.08
C ILE A 259 -12.22 -7.65 16.41
N LYS A 260 -12.91 -8.16 15.39
CA LYS A 260 -14.00 -9.15 15.52
C LYS A 260 -13.59 -10.58 15.23
N ALA A 261 -12.51 -10.76 14.46
CA ALA A 261 -11.96 -12.05 14.10
C ALA A 261 -10.52 -11.84 13.65
N ALA A 262 -9.71 -12.90 13.71
CA ALA A 262 -8.38 -12.91 13.14
C ALA A 262 -8.11 -14.27 12.48
N LYS A 263 -7.31 -14.26 11.43
CA LYS A 263 -6.90 -15.46 10.69
C LYS A 263 -5.41 -15.41 10.42
N GLU A 264 -4.79 -16.58 10.44
CA GLU A 264 -3.44 -16.80 9.94
C GLU A 264 -3.54 -17.41 8.54
N ILE A 265 -2.91 -16.78 7.55
CA ILE A 265 -2.92 -17.23 6.16
C ILE A 265 -1.49 -17.43 5.68
N THR A 266 -1.22 -18.57 5.06
CA THR A 266 0.03 -18.78 4.30
C THR A 266 -0.22 -18.50 2.83
N VAL A 267 0.47 -17.50 2.30
CA VAL A 267 0.51 -17.19 0.87
C VAL A 267 1.76 -17.82 0.27
N GLU A 268 1.58 -18.68 -0.73
CA GLU A 268 2.65 -19.26 -1.52
C GLU A 268 2.90 -18.38 -2.76
N VAL A 269 4.17 -18.05 -2.98
CA VAL A 269 4.66 -17.37 -4.17
C VAL A 269 5.24 -18.43 -5.08
N ASN A 270 4.70 -18.52 -6.29
CA ASN A 270 5.10 -19.49 -7.29
C ASN A 270 5.68 -18.77 -8.51
N VAL A 271 6.83 -19.24 -9.01
CA VAL A 271 7.42 -18.78 -10.27
C VAL A 271 7.39 -19.94 -11.24
N ASN A 272 6.79 -19.74 -12.42
CA ASN A 272 6.64 -20.78 -13.45
C ASN A 272 5.97 -22.08 -12.95
N GLY A 273 5.15 -21.98 -11.89
CA GLY A 273 4.45 -23.12 -11.27
C GLY A 273 5.24 -23.82 -10.16
N GLU A 274 6.43 -23.33 -9.80
CA GLU A 274 7.21 -23.85 -8.68
C GLU A 274 7.20 -22.88 -7.49
N SER A 275 7.00 -23.40 -6.27
CA SER A 275 6.98 -22.61 -5.04
C SER A 275 8.38 -22.08 -4.72
N VAL A 276 8.55 -20.76 -4.72
CA VAL A 276 9.83 -20.08 -4.39
C VAL A 276 9.83 -19.44 -3.00
N ALA A 277 8.66 -19.07 -2.48
CA ALA A 277 8.54 -18.51 -1.13
C ALA A 277 7.17 -18.79 -0.50
N LYS A 278 7.13 -18.77 0.83
CA LYS A 278 5.90 -18.86 1.63
C LYS A 278 5.89 -17.76 2.66
N GLN A 279 4.88 -16.90 2.60
CA GLN A 279 4.69 -15.83 3.57
C GLN A 279 3.48 -16.14 4.44
N LYS A 280 3.71 -16.21 5.74
CA LYS A 280 2.64 -16.22 6.74
C LYS A 280 2.19 -14.79 7.01
N VAL A 281 0.90 -14.54 6.95
CA VAL A 281 0.27 -13.23 7.15
C VAL A 281 -0.89 -13.40 8.12
N SER A 282 -0.87 -12.64 9.21
CA SER A 282 -2.02 -12.50 10.09
C SER A 282 -2.92 -11.40 9.55
N VAL A 283 -4.22 -11.66 9.45
CA VAL A 283 -5.23 -10.67 9.07
C VAL A 283 -6.30 -10.55 10.15
N VAL A 284 -6.78 -9.34 10.36
CA VAL A 284 -7.81 -9.03 11.36
C VAL A 284 -9.03 -8.41 10.70
N LEU A 285 -10.21 -8.82 11.17
CA LEU A 285 -11.49 -8.28 10.73
C LEU A 285 -11.88 -7.10 11.61
N ILE A 286 -11.89 -5.91 11.05
CA ILE A 286 -12.37 -4.70 11.71
C ILE A 286 -13.63 -4.22 10.98
N LYS A 287 -14.74 -4.10 11.73
CA LYS A 287 -16.09 -3.87 11.20
C LYS A 287 -16.53 -4.94 10.19
N SER A 288 -16.23 -4.74 8.92
CA SER A 288 -16.56 -5.63 7.79
C SER A 288 -15.39 -5.82 6.82
N THR A 289 -14.21 -5.31 7.16
CA THR A 289 -13.03 -5.28 6.28
C THR A 289 -11.88 -6.00 6.97
N TRP A 290 -11.22 -6.88 6.22
CA TRP A 290 -9.99 -7.54 6.60
C TRP A 290 -8.79 -6.63 6.30
N TYR A 291 -7.85 -6.62 7.24
CA TYR A 291 -6.60 -5.89 7.14
C TYR A 291 -5.47 -6.81 7.57
N VAL A 292 -4.32 -6.70 6.94
CA VAL A 292 -3.09 -7.31 7.43
C VAL A 292 -2.69 -6.67 8.76
N ASP A 293 -2.44 -7.49 9.76
CA ASP A 293 -1.78 -7.05 10.99
C ASP A 293 -0.29 -6.81 10.69
N ASN A 294 0.08 -5.54 10.55
CA ASN A 294 1.45 -5.14 10.31
C ASN A 294 2.31 -4.93 11.56
N THR A 295 1.81 -5.33 12.74
CA THR A 295 2.54 -5.14 14.01
C THR A 295 3.52 -6.25 14.34
N SER A 296 3.47 -7.36 13.62
CA SER A 296 4.30 -8.55 13.84
C SER A 296 4.75 -9.20 12.53
N LEU A 297 4.82 -8.43 11.43
CA LEU A 297 5.22 -8.95 10.14
C LEU A 297 6.73 -9.20 10.07
N ASP A 298 7.06 -10.24 9.31
CA ASP A 298 8.42 -10.51 8.82
C ASP A 298 8.28 -10.90 7.34
N THR A 299 8.55 -9.94 6.46
CA THR A 299 8.48 -10.03 5.01
C THR A 299 9.85 -10.13 4.35
N LYS A 300 10.93 -10.23 5.15
CA LYS A 300 12.32 -10.26 4.67
C LYS A 300 12.54 -11.28 3.54
N LEU A 301 11.94 -12.46 3.67
CA LEU A 301 12.07 -13.53 2.67
C LEU A 301 11.49 -13.16 1.30
N LEU A 302 10.53 -12.24 1.23
CA LEU A 302 9.93 -11.80 -0.02
C LEU A 302 10.86 -10.90 -0.84
N TYR A 303 11.73 -10.14 -0.16
CA TYR A 303 12.69 -9.25 -0.81
C TYR A 303 13.91 -9.97 -1.36
N SER A 304 14.19 -11.20 -0.90
CA SER A 304 15.32 -12.01 -1.35
C SER A 304 14.96 -13.08 -2.39
N ILE A 305 13.76 -13.03 -2.98
CA ILE A 305 13.33 -14.05 -3.96
C ILE A 305 14.15 -13.99 -5.25
N ALA A 306 14.56 -12.78 -5.64
CA ALA A 306 15.29 -12.53 -6.89
C ALA A 306 16.82 -12.37 -6.70
N ASP A 307 17.32 -12.58 -5.47
CA ASP A 307 18.75 -12.50 -5.09
C ASP A 307 19.44 -13.87 -5.25
#